data_AF-A0A652L4L5-F1
#
_entry.id   AF-A0A652L4L5-F1
#
_cell.length_a   1.000
_cell.length_b   1.000
_cell.length_c   1.000
_cell.angle_alpha   90.00
_cell.angle_beta   90.00
_cell.angle_gamma   90.00
#
_symmetry.space_group_name_H-M   'P 1'
#
loop_
_entity.id
_entity.type
_entity.pdbx_description
1 polymer ?
#
loop_
_entity_poly.entity_id
_entity_poly.type
_entity_poly.pdbx_seq_one_letter_code
_entity_poly.pdbx_strand_id
1 'polypeptide(L)'
;PPPGGVTATPTTGLEPRVLEGLGEVAFLDDVLTPDGSNGRHRTVSVVFRTSNVIVTIGYVAQTTGATEVPDSAELQERARNLARLLADRLEE
;
A
#
# COMPACT_ATOMS: atom_id res chain seq x y z
N PRO A 1 -6.48 -33.19 -4.85
CA PRO A 1 -5.86 -32.18 -3.96
C PRO A 1 -5.71 -30.82 -4.68
N PRO A 2 -6.30 -29.72 -4.19
CA PRO A 2 -5.98 -28.42 -4.76
C PRO A 2 -4.58 -27.97 -4.28
N PRO A 3 -3.85 -27.17 -5.07
CA PRO A 3 -2.54 -26.68 -4.66
C PRO A 3 -2.70 -25.72 -3.48
N GLY A 4 -1.84 -25.88 -2.48
CA GLY A 4 -1.88 -25.11 -1.23
C GLY A 4 -1.85 -23.61 -1.51
N GLY A 5 -2.96 -22.94 -1.23
CA GLY A 5 -2.98 -21.50 -1.09
C GLY A 5 -2.03 -21.14 0.04
N VAL A 6 -0.98 -20.41 -0.28
CA VAL A 6 -0.15 -19.74 0.72
C VAL A 6 -1.08 -18.82 1.50
N THR A 7 -1.43 -19.22 2.72
CA THR A 7 -2.12 -18.35 3.67
C THR A 7 -1.22 -17.14 3.92
N ALA A 8 -1.47 -16.06 3.17
CA ALA A 8 -1.10 -14.73 3.64
C ALA A 8 -1.79 -14.58 4.99
N THR A 9 -1.00 -14.46 6.05
CA THR A 9 -1.54 -14.15 7.38
C THR A 9 -2.47 -12.95 7.24
N PRO A 10 -3.73 -13.04 7.72
CA PRO A 10 -4.64 -11.92 7.66
C PRO A 10 -4.05 -10.81 8.53
N THR A 11 -3.41 -9.83 7.89
CA THR A 11 -3.00 -8.58 8.53
C THR A 11 -4.27 -7.76 8.73
N THR A 12 -5.06 -8.14 9.73
CA THR A 12 -6.31 -7.49 10.11
C THR A 12 -6.05 -5.99 10.26
N GLY A 13 -6.74 -5.18 9.46
CA GLY A 13 -6.58 -3.72 9.45
C GLY A 13 -5.53 -3.15 8.48
N LEU A 14 -4.82 -3.99 7.72
CA LEU A 14 -3.94 -3.58 6.62
C LEU A 14 -4.55 -3.87 5.24
N GLU A 15 -5.82 -4.23 5.20
CA GLU A 15 -6.58 -4.42 3.97
C GLU A 15 -6.74 -3.10 3.19
N PRO A 16 -6.97 -3.18 1.87
CA PRO A 16 -7.35 -2.04 1.07
C PRO A 16 -8.56 -1.33 1.65
N ARG A 17 -8.48 -0.01 1.85
CA ARG A 17 -9.50 0.75 2.57
C ARG A 17 -9.46 2.24 2.28
N VAL A 18 -10.60 2.88 2.53
CA VAL A 18 -10.72 4.35 2.48
C VAL A 18 -9.90 4.95 3.63
N LEU A 19 -9.21 6.05 3.35
CA LEU A 19 -8.49 6.85 4.33
C LEU A 19 -9.25 8.14 4.60
N GLU A 20 -9.36 8.49 5.88
CA GLU A 20 -9.95 9.76 6.31
C GLU A 20 -8.88 10.83 6.51
N GLY A 21 -9.25 12.10 6.32
CA GLY A 21 -8.36 13.24 6.55
C GLY A 21 -7.28 13.44 5.48
N LEU A 22 -7.54 13.00 4.25
CA LEU A 22 -6.68 13.21 3.08
C LEU A 22 -7.54 13.68 1.90
N GLY A 23 -7.60 15.00 1.68
CA GLY A 23 -8.47 15.59 0.66
C GLY A 23 -9.95 15.25 0.87
N GLU A 24 -10.70 15.14 -0.23
CA GLU A 24 -12.15 14.87 -0.22
C GLU A 24 -12.46 13.36 -0.18
N VAL A 25 -11.64 12.56 -0.87
CA VAL A 25 -11.70 11.09 -0.87
C VAL A 25 -10.28 10.55 -0.98
N ALA A 26 -9.94 9.56 -0.16
CA ALA A 26 -8.68 8.84 -0.27
C ALA A 26 -8.87 7.33 -0.10
N PHE A 27 -8.04 6.55 -0.80
CA PHE A 27 -8.04 5.10 -0.79
C PHE A 27 -6.61 4.59 -0.69
N LEU A 28 -6.40 3.58 0.14
CA LEU A 28 -5.17 2.83 0.23
C LEU A 28 -5.41 1.43 -0.32
N ASP A 29 -4.52 0.99 -1.20
CA ASP A 29 -4.43 -0.36 -1.72
C ASP A 29 -3.10 -0.99 -1.29
N ASP A 30 -3.11 -2.25 -0.89
CA ASP A 30 -1.91 -2.98 -0.51
C ASP A 30 -1.97 -4.41 -1.05
N VAL A 31 -1.07 -4.69 -1.98
CA VAL A 31 -1.03 -5.95 -2.73
C VAL A 31 0.32 -6.62 -2.54
N LEU A 32 0.30 -7.83 -2.02
CA LEU A 32 1.46 -8.72 -1.99
C LEU A 32 1.41 -9.66 -3.19
N THR A 33 2.35 -9.48 -4.11
CA THR A 33 2.50 -10.33 -5.29
C THR A 33 3.66 -11.30 -5.09
N PRO A 34 3.43 -12.62 -5.19
CA PRO A 34 4.53 -13.59 -5.23
C PRO A 34 5.30 -13.44 -6.54
N ASP A 35 6.63 -13.28 -6.47
CA ASP A 35 7.50 -13.26 -7.64
C ASP A 35 8.08 -14.67 -7.85
N GLY A 36 7.94 -15.19 -9.07
CA GLY A 36 8.20 -16.59 -9.40
C GLY A 36 9.69 -16.95 -9.43
N SER A 37 10.35 -17.02 -8.27
CA SER A 37 11.39 -18.01 -7.98
C SER A 37 11.76 -17.99 -6.50
N ASN A 38 11.98 -16.83 -5.87
CA ASN A 38 12.29 -16.70 -4.42
C ASN A 38 11.97 -15.30 -3.86
N GLY A 39 11.28 -14.45 -4.63
CA GLY A 39 11.01 -13.06 -4.28
C GLY A 39 9.54 -12.83 -3.94
N ARG A 40 9.27 -11.86 -3.08
CA ARG A 40 7.93 -11.32 -2.84
C ARG A 40 7.99 -9.82 -3.05
N HIS A 41 7.12 -9.28 -3.89
CA HIS A 41 7.00 -7.85 -4.08
C HIS A 41 5.70 -7.37 -3.44
N ARG A 42 5.79 -6.32 -2.62
CA ARG A 42 4.61 -5.65 -2.06
C ARG A 42 4.48 -4.26 -2.65
N THR A 43 3.29 -3.96 -3.14
CA THR A 43 2.95 -2.66 -3.69
C THR A 43 1.87 -2.03 -2.83
N VAL A 44 2.18 -0.85 -2.28
CA VAL A 44 1.21 -0.02 -1.56
C VAL A 44 0.91 1.20 -2.41
N SER A 45 -0.36 1.41 -2.73
CA SER A 45 -0.83 2.58 -3.46
C SER A 45 -1.74 3.42 -2.59
N VAL A 46 -1.51 4.73 -2.50
CA VAL A 46 -2.45 5.67 -1.91
C VAL A 46 -2.91 6.62 -2.99
N VAL A 47 -4.23 6.67 -3.19
CA VAL A 47 -4.87 7.61 -4.11
C VAL A 47 -5.68 8.58 -3.28
N PHE A 48 -5.56 9.87 -3.52
CA PHE A 48 -6.45 10.87 -2.93
C PHE A 48 -6.83 11.92 -3.94
N ARG A 49 -8.01 12.50 -3.75
CA ARG A 49 -8.53 13.60 -4.56
C ARG A 49 -8.65 14.84 -3.69
N THR A 50 -8.12 15.94 -4.18
CA THR A 50 -8.37 17.28 -3.65
C THR A 50 -8.82 18.17 -4.80
N SER A 51 -10.00 18.79 -4.67
CA SER A 51 -10.62 19.59 -5.73
C SER A 51 -10.68 18.87 -7.10
N ASN A 52 -9.96 19.38 -8.11
CA ASN A 52 -9.87 18.81 -9.45
C ASN A 52 -8.57 18.01 -9.69
N VAL A 53 -7.80 17.74 -8.63
CA VAL A 53 -6.52 17.03 -8.69
C VAL A 53 -6.68 15.65 -8.07
N ILE A 54 -6.18 14.62 -8.78
CA ILE A 54 -6.07 13.26 -8.26
C ILE A 54 -4.58 12.92 -8.16
N VAL A 55 -4.15 12.53 -6.98
CA VAL A 55 -2.77 12.15 -6.69
C VAL A 55 -2.72 10.65 -6.43
N THR A 56 -1.76 9.96 -7.03
CA THR A 56 -1.48 8.55 -6.79
C THR A 56 -0.03 8.40 -6.33
N ILE A 57 0.16 7.80 -5.16
CA ILE A 57 1.48 7.51 -4.58
C ILE A 57 1.64 6.00 -4.58
N GLY A 58 2.69 5.50 -5.24
CA GLY A 58 3.04 4.08 -5.24
C GLY A 58 4.36 3.83 -4.50
N TYR A 59 4.33 2.93 -3.52
CA TYR A 59 5.52 2.37 -2.88
C TYR A 59 5.65 0.90 -3.26
N VAL A 60 6.85 0.51 -3.71
CA VAL A 60 7.16 -0.87 -4.06
C VAL A 60 8.33 -1.34 -3.22
N ALA A 61 8.14 -2.43 -2.49
CA ALA A 61 9.20 -3.11 -1.77
C ALA A 61 9.43 -4.49 -2.39
N GLN A 62 10.69 -4.77 -2.69
CA GLN A 62 11.17 -6.06 -3.19
C GLN A 62 12.08 -6.70 -2.16
N THR A 63 11.83 -7.95 -1.82
CA THR A 63 12.74 -8.75 -1.00
C THR A 63 13.59 -9.64 -1.89
N THR A 64 14.91 -9.61 -1.67
CA THR A 64 15.88 -10.51 -2.33
C THR A 64 16.05 -11.84 -1.60
N GLY A 65 15.39 -12.03 -0.45
CA GLY A 65 15.45 -13.27 0.35
C GLY A 65 14.08 -13.94 0.49
N ALA A 66 14.03 -15.27 0.32
CA ALA A 66 12.81 -16.08 0.38
C ALA A 66 12.03 -16.00 1.71
N THR A 67 12.66 -15.50 2.78
CA THR A 67 12.14 -15.53 4.16
C THR A 67 11.63 -14.17 4.64
N GLU A 68 12.00 -13.06 4.01
CA GLU A 68 11.63 -11.72 4.49
C GLU A 68 10.39 -11.22 3.75
N VAL A 69 9.27 -11.11 4.47
CA VAL A 69 8.03 -10.55 3.92
C VAL A 69 8.10 -9.03 4.05
N PRO A 70 7.90 -8.26 2.96
CA PRO A 70 7.84 -6.81 3.06
C PRO A 70 6.77 -6.36 4.06
N ASP A 71 7.18 -5.52 5.02
CA ASP A 71 6.30 -5.06 6.08
C ASP A 71 5.23 -4.12 5.52
N SER A 72 3.98 -4.53 5.68
CA SER A 72 2.82 -3.82 5.13
C SER A 72 2.55 -2.54 5.91
N ALA A 73 2.71 -2.58 7.24
CA ALA A 73 2.42 -1.44 8.10
C ALA A 73 3.40 -0.30 7.82
N GLU A 74 4.69 -0.60 7.71
CA GLU A 74 5.73 0.37 7.40
C GLU A 74 5.50 1.04 6.04
N LEU A 75 5.23 0.27 4.98
CA LEU A 75 4.98 0.81 3.65
C LEU A 75 3.72 1.66 3.60
N GLN A 76 2.64 1.21 4.27
CA GLN A 76 1.42 1.98 4.36
C GLN A 76 1.59 3.27 5.16
N GLU A 77 2.33 3.25 6.27
CA GLU A 77 2.60 4.46 7.05
C GLU A 77 3.38 5.48 6.22
N ARG A 78 4.43 5.05 5.51
CA ARG A 78 5.20 5.92 4.60
C ARG A 78 4.34 6.51 3.50
N ALA A 79 3.53 5.69 2.84
CA ALA A 79 2.64 6.14 1.79
C ALA A 79 1.61 7.16 2.32
N ARG A 80 1.03 6.91 3.49
CA ARG A 80 0.07 7.83 4.15
C ARG A 80 0.72 9.14 4.58
N ASN A 81 1.93 9.10 5.11
CA ASN A 81 2.64 10.31 5.53
C ASN A 81 2.94 11.21 4.31
N LEU A 82 3.46 10.62 3.23
CA LEU A 82 3.67 11.37 1.98
C LEU A 82 2.36 11.92 1.41
N ALA A 83 1.29 11.13 1.43
CA ALA A 83 -0.04 11.59 1.00
C ALA A 83 -0.52 12.80 1.80
N ARG A 84 -0.31 12.79 3.13
CA ARG A 84 -0.68 13.91 4.00
C ARG A 84 0.11 15.17 3.70
N LEU A 85 1.42 15.04 3.49
CA LEU A 85 2.28 16.18 3.13
C LEU A 85 1.92 16.79 1.77
N LEU A 86 1.51 15.95 0.81
CA LEU A 86 1.05 16.44 -0.49
C LEU A 86 -0.33 17.08 -0.41
N ALA A 87 -1.26 16.49 0.34
CA ALA A 87 -2.60 17.04 0.55
C ALA A 87 -2.52 18.44 1.17
N ASP A 88 -1.77 18.59 2.27
CA ASP A 88 -1.54 19.87 2.95
C ASP A 88 -0.99 20.95 1.99
N ARG A 89 0.01 20.60 1.17
CA ARG A 89 0.57 21.53 0.17
C ARG A 89 -0.34 21.85 -1.02
N LEU A 90 -1.31 20.99 -1.33
CA LEU A 90 -2.26 21.21 -2.41
C LEU A 90 -3.48 22.02 -1.95
N GLU A 91 -3.71 22.10 -0.63
CA GLU A 91 -4.79 22.86 -0.01
C GLU A 91 -4.37 24.31 0.35
N GLU A 92 -3.07 24.60 0.36
CA GLU A 92 -2.49 25.96 0.41
C GLU A 92 -2.67 26.74 -0.91
#